data_AF-A0A0D0C8C3-F1
#
_entry.id   AF-A0A0D0C8C3-F1
#
_cell.length_a   1.000
_cell.length_b   1.000
_cell.length_c   1.000
_cell.angle_alpha   90.00
_cell.angle_beta   90.00
_cell.angle_gamma   90.00
#
_symmetry.space_group_name_H-M   'P 1'
#
loop_
_entity.id
_entity.type
_entity.pdbx_description
1 polymer ?
#
loop_
_entity_poly.entity_id
_entity_poly.type
_entity_poly.pdbx_seq_one_letter_code
_entity_poly.pdbx_strand_id
1 'polypeptide(L)'
;MPVATAPASNYNAGRVLDETSDAIDNVNVLKGKMWNEDSAFDQEKDKTGFRDYDAACERVKNFYKEQHEKQTVEFNIKARVEFKTTKRARMSVWEAMEMLNTLVDESDPDTDLSQIEHLLQTAEAIRRDGKPEWMQVTGLVHDLGKLLTLFGSQGQWDVVGDTFVVGCKFSDKIIYPHTFEANPDSKDAVYSTECGIYQPHCGLDNVMLSWGHDEYLYQVLKDQSSLPEEALAMIRYHSFYPWHREGAYRHLMNEKDYKLLEAVQAFNPYDLYSKSDGSCKPEKLRPYYEGLIRKFFPPVLDW
;
A
#
# COMPACT_ATOMS: atom_id res chain seq x y z
N MET A 1 -0.63 -47.01 30.47
CA MET A 1 -0.28 -46.04 29.43
C MET A 1 -1.44 -45.05 29.29
N PRO A 2 -1.36 -43.85 29.88
CA PRO A 2 -2.16 -42.73 29.42
C PRO A 2 -1.26 -41.69 28.72
N VAL A 3 -1.77 -41.20 27.61
CA VAL A 3 -1.17 -40.20 26.72
C VAL A 3 -1.20 -38.83 27.40
N ALA A 4 -0.06 -38.15 27.39
CA ALA A 4 0.07 -36.76 27.85
C ALA A 4 -0.57 -35.81 26.82
N THR A 5 -1.48 -34.96 27.27
CA THR A 5 -1.95 -33.78 26.54
C THR A 5 -1.16 -32.56 27.00
N ALA A 6 -0.41 -31.93 26.11
CA ALA A 6 0.15 -30.60 26.30
C ALA A 6 -0.84 -29.54 25.74
N PRO A 7 -1.08 -28.41 26.42
CA PRO A 7 -1.76 -27.29 25.81
C PRO A 7 -0.76 -26.40 25.05
N ALA A 8 -1.14 -26.00 23.84
CA ALA A 8 -0.41 -25.07 22.99
C ALA A 8 -0.41 -23.66 23.59
N SER A 9 0.78 -23.06 23.72
CA SER A 9 0.96 -21.68 24.17
C SER A 9 0.97 -20.70 22.98
N ASN A 10 -0.21 -20.23 22.56
CA ASN A 10 -0.33 -19.16 21.55
C ASN A 10 -0.46 -17.75 22.15
N TYR A 11 -0.33 -17.59 23.47
CA TYR A 11 -0.48 -16.29 24.14
C TYR A 11 0.79 -15.42 24.15
N ASN A 12 1.94 -15.93 23.70
CA ASN A 12 3.22 -15.21 23.78
C ASN A 12 3.70 -14.57 22.46
N ALA A 13 3.11 -14.92 21.32
CA ALA A 13 3.61 -14.40 20.03
C ALA A 13 3.24 -12.91 19.82
N GLY A 14 1.98 -12.53 20.10
CA GLY A 14 1.53 -11.14 19.93
C GLY A 14 2.21 -10.16 20.88
N ARG A 15 2.43 -10.57 22.13
CA ARG A 15 3.07 -9.73 23.15
C ARG A 15 4.56 -9.48 22.85
N VAL A 16 5.25 -10.45 22.26
CA VAL A 16 6.65 -10.30 21.84
C VAL A 16 6.77 -9.38 20.62
N LEU A 17 5.78 -9.39 19.71
CA LEU A 17 5.75 -8.46 18.58
C LEU A 17 5.51 -7.02 19.04
N ASP A 18 4.55 -6.78 19.94
CA ASP A 18 4.29 -5.46 20.53
C ASP A 18 5.53 -4.93 21.28
N GLU A 19 6.15 -5.76 22.13
CA GLU A 19 7.36 -5.38 22.88
C GLU A 19 8.56 -5.10 21.95
N THR A 20 8.63 -5.77 20.78
CA THR A 20 9.67 -5.52 19.78
C THR A 20 9.40 -4.22 19.01
N SER A 21 8.14 -3.93 18.69
CA SER A 21 7.73 -2.67 18.05
C SER A 21 8.07 -1.47 18.94
N ASP A 22 7.65 -1.53 20.20
CA ASP A 22 7.95 -0.49 21.21
C ASP A 22 9.47 -0.31 21.40
N ALA A 23 10.24 -1.40 21.36
CA ALA A 23 11.70 -1.32 21.46
C ALA A 23 12.36 -0.69 20.23
N ILE A 24 11.83 -0.96 19.03
CA ILE A 24 12.30 -0.34 17.77
C ILE A 24 12.01 1.16 17.80
N ASP A 25 10.83 1.57 18.25
CA ASP A 25 10.46 2.98 18.39
C ASP A 25 11.37 3.69 19.41
N ASN A 26 11.63 3.08 20.56
CA ASN A 26 12.53 3.64 21.58
C ASN A 26 13.97 3.81 21.09
N VAL A 27 14.48 2.94 20.22
CA VAL A 27 15.82 3.08 19.63
C VAL A 27 15.85 4.18 18.56
N ASN A 28 14.77 4.40 17.82
CA ASN A 28 14.67 5.45 16.80
C ASN A 28 14.44 6.85 17.40
N VAL A 29 13.74 6.96 18.54
CA VAL A 29 13.52 8.22 19.29
C VAL A 29 14.85 8.86 19.73
N LEU A 30 15.89 8.07 19.97
CA LEU A 30 17.21 8.59 20.36
C LEU A 30 17.95 9.32 19.21
N LYS A 31 17.40 9.36 17.99
CA LYS A 31 18.06 9.97 16.81
C LYS A 31 17.16 10.80 15.87
N GLY A 32 15.84 10.92 16.09
CA GLY A 32 14.93 11.63 15.15
C GLY A 32 13.51 11.86 15.68
N LYS A 33 12.63 12.39 14.81
CA LYS A 33 11.19 12.57 15.10
C LYS A 33 10.46 11.23 15.17
N MET A 34 9.34 11.15 15.91
CA MET A 34 8.42 10.02 15.81
C MET A 34 7.78 9.97 14.43
N TRP A 35 7.46 8.75 13.96
CA TRP A 35 6.85 8.55 12.64
C TRP A 35 5.50 9.26 12.52
N ASN A 36 4.73 9.33 13.60
CA ASN A 36 3.39 9.93 13.67
C ASN A 36 3.35 11.44 13.98
N GLU A 37 4.49 12.11 14.11
CA GLU A 37 4.50 13.58 14.21
C GLU A 37 3.94 14.22 12.93
N ASP A 38 3.31 15.38 13.05
CA ASP A 38 2.79 16.08 11.87
C ASP A 38 3.89 16.36 10.84
N SER A 39 3.57 16.14 9.57
CA SER A 39 4.48 16.42 8.46
C SER A 39 4.74 17.93 8.36
N ALA A 40 6.01 18.32 8.36
CA ALA A 40 6.42 19.68 8.02
C ALA A 40 6.60 19.87 6.50
N PHE A 41 6.73 18.76 5.76
CA PHE A 41 7.06 18.73 4.34
C PHE A 41 5.99 19.39 3.45
N ASP A 42 4.71 19.12 3.71
CA ASP A 42 3.60 19.52 2.84
C ASP A 42 2.87 20.79 3.29
N GLN A 43 3.33 21.45 4.36
CA GLN A 43 2.68 22.64 4.92
C GLN A 43 2.68 23.84 3.96
N GLU A 44 3.73 23.96 3.14
CA GLU A 44 3.88 25.03 2.14
C GLU A 44 3.50 24.59 0.73
N LYS A 45 3.05 23.35 0.55
CA LYS A 45 2.66 22.81 -0.76
C LYS A 45 1.30 23.34 -1.17
N ASP A 46 1.18 23.76 -2.44
CA ASP A 46 -0.11 24.02 -3.04
C ASP A 46 -0.81 22.69 -3.32
N LYS A 47 -1.91 22.44 -2.59
CA LYS A 47 -2.68 21.20 -2.66
C LYS A 47 -3.82 21.26 -3.69
N THR A 48 -4.07 22.44 -4.29
CA THR A 48 -5.28 22.69 -5.09
C THR A 48 -5.35 21.91 -6.41
N GLY A 49 -4.21 21.44 -6.94
CA GLY A 49 -4.14 20.67 -8.19
C GLY A 49 -4.02 19.15 -8.04
N PHE A 50 -3.84 18.63 -6.83
CA PHE A 50 -3.62 17.19 -6.63
C PHE A 50 -4.94 16.43 -6.58
N ARG A 51 -5.02 15.31 -7.30
CA ARG A 51 -6.19 14.42 -7.31
C ARG A 51 -7.49 15.13 -7.73
N ASP A 52 -7.41 16.05 -8.69
CA ASP A 52 -8.59 16.66 -9.32
C ASP A 52 -9.17 15.70 -10.38
N TYR A 53 -10.03 14.79 -9.91
CA TYR A 53 -10.71 13.82 -10.76
C TYR A 53 -11.82 14.42 -11.62
N ASP A 54 -12.33 15.62 -11.31
CA ASP A 54 -13.31 16.28 -12.15
C ASP A 54 -12.65 16.80 -13.43
N ALA A 55 -11.47 17.41 -13.28
CA ALA A 55 -10.65 17.91 -14.39
C ALA A 55 -9.75 16.84 -15.06
N ALA A 56 -9.68 15.63 -14.52
CA ALA A 56 -8.84 14.56 -15.06
C ALA A 56 -9.17 14.22 -16.53
N CYS A 57 -8.15 13.79 -17.27
CA CYS A 57 -8.27 13.45 -18.68
C CYS A 57 -9.04 12.11 -18.88
N GLU A 58 -9.51 11.88 -20.11
CA GLU A 58 -10.29 10.68 -20.45
C GLU A 58 -9.51 9.38 -20.21
N ARG A 59 -8.17 9.39 -20.28
CA ARG A 59 -7.34 8.22 -19.96
C ARG A 59 -7.60 7.75 -18.53
N VAL A 60 -7.52 8.66 -17.56
CA VAL A 60 -7.72 8.37 -16.12
C VAL A 60 -9.17 7.95 -15.85
N LYS A 61 -10.15 8.65 -16.45
CA LYS A 61 -11.57 8.30 -16.32
C LYS A 61 -11.87 6.90 -16.85
N ASN A 62 -11.34 6.54 -18.02
CA ASN A 62 -11.52 5.22 -18.61
C ASN A 62 -10.80 4.13 -17.82
N PHE A 63 -9.61 4.42 -17.30
CA PHE A 63 -8.88 3.52 -16.41
C PHE A 63 -9.73 3.11 -15.20
N TYR A 64 -10.25 4.09 -14.45
CA TYR A 64 -11.05 3.79 -13.25
C TYR A 64 -12.36 3.11 -13.58
N LYS A 65 -13.01 3.50 -14.70
CA LYS A 65 -14.20 2.80 -15.18
C LYS A 65 -13.92 1.32 -15.44
N GLU A 66 -12.80 0.99 -16.10
CA GLU A 66 -12.41 -0.39 -16.37
C GLU A 66 -12.08 -1.14 -15.07
N GLN A 67 -11.32 -0.52 -14.15
CA GLN A 67 -11.02 -1.09 -12.85
C GLN A 67 -12.28 -1.42 -12.07
N HIS A 68 -13.20 -0.46 -11.94
CA HIS A 68 -14.45 -0.64 -11.22
C HIS A 68 -15.33 -1.70 -11.85
N GLU A 69 -15.37 -1.83 -13.17
CA GLU A 69 -16.13 -2.87 -13.86
C GLU A 69 -15.58 -4.28 -13.60
N LYS A 70 -14.24 -4.43 -13.58
CA LYS A 70 -13.58 -5.75 -13.64
C LYS A 70 -13.10 -6.29 -12.30
N GLN A 71 -12.89 -5.45 -11.29
CA GLN A 71 -12.52 -5.88 -9.95
C GLN A 71 -13.73 -6.48 -9.22
N THR A 72 -13.93 -7.79 -9.40
CA THR A 72 -14.97 -8.58 -8.71
C THR A 72 -14.36 -9.43 -7.60
N VAL A 73 -15.20 -10.00 -6.74
CA VAL A 73 -14.83 -11.03 -5.75
C VAL A 73 -14.15 -12.21 -6.45
N GLU A 74 -14.72 -12.69 -7.56
CA GLU A 74 -14.17 -13.80 -8.33
C GLU A 74 -12.76 -13.51 -8.83
N PHE A 75 -12.56 -12.34 -9.44
CA PHE A 75 -11.25 -11.89 -9.90
C PHE A 75 -10.24 -11.83 -8.73
N ASN A 76 -10.65 -11.24 -7.61
CA ASN A 76 -9.81 -11.04 -6.44
C ASN A 76 -9.39 -12.35 -5.75
N ILE A 77 -10.27 -13.34 -5.73
CA ILE A 77 -9.92 -14.69 -5.27
C ILE A 77 -8.91 -15.33 -6.21
N LYS A 78 -9.15 -15.26 -7.53
CA LYS A 78 -8.25 -15.83 -8.54
C LYS A 78 -6.86 -15.21 -8.47
N ALA A 79 -6.75 -13.89 -8.41
CA ALA A 79 -5.47 -13.19 -8.34
C ALA A 79 -4.65 -13.57 -7.09
N ARG A 80 -5.31 -13.73 -5.93
CA ARG A 80 -4.67 -14.18 -4.69
C ARG A 80 -4.22 -15.65 -4.74
N VAL A 81 -4.96 -16.51 -5.42
CA VAL A 81 -4.53 -17.89 -5.67
C VAL A 81 -3.32 -17.90 -6.59
N GLU A 82 -3.37 -17.16 -7.69
CA GLU A 82 -2.28 -17.05 -8.67
C GLU A 82 -1.01 -16.48 -8.04
N PHE A 83 -1.12 -15.46 -7.18
CA PHE A 83 0.00 -14.96 -6.39
C PHE A 83 0.72 -16.08 -5.63
N LYS A 84 -0.02 -16.93 -4.92
CA LYS A 84 0.55 -18.02 -4.11
C LYS A 84 1.17 -19.15 -4.93
N THR A 85 0.73 -19.34 -6.17
CA THR A 85 1.17 -20.47 -7.01
C THR A 85 2.25 -20.09 -8.03
N THR A 86 2.42 -18.79 -8.30
CA THR A 86 3.30 -18.29 -9.36
C THR A 86 4.56 -17.68 -8.76
N LYS A 87 5.72 -18.17 -9.20
CA LYS A 87 7.03 -17.53 -8.94
C LYS A 87 7.30 -16.54 -10.07
N ARG A 88 7.55 -15.27 -9.76
CA ARG A 88 7.72 -14.24 -10.80
C ARG A 88 9.18 -13.91 -11.00
N ALA A 89 9.87 -13.43 -9.97
CA ALA A 89 11.26 -13.03 -10.08
C ALA A 89 12.04 -13.21 -8.77
N ARG A 90 13.37 -13.24 -8.89
CA ARG A 90 14.30 -13.20 -7.76
C ARG A 90 15.31 -12.10 -8.00
N MET A 91 15.24 -11.05 -7.20
CA MET A 91 16.11 -9.89 -7.34
C MET A 91 16.16 -9.08 -6.04
N SER A 92 17.17 -8.25 -5.91
CA SER A 92 17.27 -7.25 -4.85
C SER A 92 16.23 -6.13 -5.02
N VAL A 93 15.97 -5.37 -3.96
CA VAL A 93 15.10 -4.18 -4.02
C VAL A 93 15.60 -3.16 -5.06
N TRP A 94 16.91 -2.98 -5.18
CA TRP A 94 17.46 -2.01 -6.13
C TRP A 94 17.29 -2.46 -7.60
N GLU A 95 17.49 -3.76 -7.87
CA GLU A 95 17.20 -4.32 -9.20
C GLU A 95 15.71 -4.23 -9.54
N ALA A 96 14.82 -4.41 -8.56
CA ALA A 96 13.39 -4.20 -8.70
C ALA A 96 13.05 -2.73 -9.04
N MET A 97 13.70 -1.76 -8.41
CA MET A 97 13.56 -0.33 -8.77
C MET A 97 14.04 -0.06 -10.20
N GLU A 98 15.18 -0.62 -10.60
CA GLU A 98 15.71 -0.49 -11.96
C GLU A 98 14.77 -1.13 -13.01
N MET A 99 14.15 -2.27 -12.67
CA MET A 99 13.14 -2.91 -13.51
C MET A 99 11.85 -2.08 -13.61
N LEU A 100 11.34 -1.57 -12.48
CA LEU A 100 10.13 -0.75 -12.46
C LEU A 100 10.30 0.53 -13.27
N ASN A 101 11.52 1.08 -13.35
CA ASN A 101 11.83 2.27 -14.14
C ASN A 101 11.59 2.12 -15.66
N THR A 102 11.27 0.92 -16.13
CA THR A 102 10.85 0.65 -17.51
C THR A 102 9.35 0.85 -17.75
N LEU A 103 8.56 1.11 -16.70
CA LEU A 103 7.10 1.28 -16.71
C LEU A 103 6.69 2.76 -16.72
N VAL A 104 5.57 3.07 -17.38
CA VAL A 104 4.81 4.33 -17.24
C VAL A 104 3.44 4.03 -16.60
N ASP A 105 3.09 4.74 -15.52
CA ASP A 105 1.80 4.58 -14.81
C ASP A 105 0.70 5.42 -15.49
N GLU A 106 -0.36 4.76 -15.96
CA GLU A 106 -1.45 5.40 -16.72
C GLU A 106 -2.58 5.94 -15.83
N SER A 107 -2.60 5.56 -14.54
CA SER A 107 -3.64 5.95 -13.59
C SER A 107 -3.39 7.29 -12.92
N ASP A 108 -2.14 7.72 -12.87
CA ASP A 108 -1.72 8.94 -12.20
C ASP A 108 -2.09 10.19 -13.05
N PRO A 109 -2.92 11.10 -12.53
CA PRO A 109 -3.22 12.36 -13.20
C PRO A 109 -2.11 13.42 -13.01
N ASP A 110 -1.20 13.21 -12.06
CA ASP A 110 -0.34 14.26 -11.52
C ASP A 110 1.06 14.29 -12.15
N THR A 111 1.53 13.24 -12.86
CA THR A 111 2.92 13.22 -13.38
C THR A 111 3.26 12.21 -14.49
N ASP A 112 4.31 12.50 -15.28
CA ASP A 112 5.02 11.59 -16.21
C ASP A 112 6.43 11.20 -15.68
N LEU A 113 6.67 11.34 -14.37
CA LEU A 113 7.96 11.04 -13.75
C LEU A 113 8.39 9.59 -13.95
N SER A 114 9.70 9.39 -14.01
CA SER A 114 10.25 8.04 -13.97
C SER A 114 9.94 7.40 -12.61
N GLN A 115 9.62 6.11 -12.59
CA GLN A 115 9.22 5.44 -11.34
C GLN A 115 10.31 5.50 -10.28
N ILE A 116 11.59 5.43 -10.67
CA ILE A 116 12.70 5.55 -9.72
C ILE A 116 12.78 6.95 -9.09
N GLU A 117 12.42 8.00 -9.83
CA GLU A 117 12.38 9.35 -9.28
C GLU A 117 11.25 9.50 -8.26
N HIS A 118 10.06 8.98 -8.54
CA HIS A 118 8.93 9.01 -7.58
C HIS A 118 9.28 8.31 -6.25
N LEU A 119 9.84 7.10 -6.32
CA LEU A 119 10.29 6.35 -5.15
C LEU A 119 11.33 7.14 -4.32
N LEU A 120 12.30 7.76 -4.99
CA LEU A 120 13.34 8.55 -4.34
C LEU A 120 12.82 9.89 -3.81
N GLN A 121 11.87 10.54 -4.48
CA GLN A 121 11.24 11.79 -4.02
C GLN A 121 10.46 11.55 -2.74
N THR A 122 9.66 10.49 -2.70
CA THR A 122 8.92 10.08 -1.51
C THR A 122 9.88 9.80 -0.35
N ALA A 123 10.91 8.98 -0.59
CA ALA A 123 11.88 8.64 0.44
C ALA A 123 12.69 9.87 0.93
N GLU A 124 13.12 10.76 0.04
CA GLU A 124 13.85 11.98 0.40
C GLU A 124 12.96 13.01 1.11
N ALA A 125 11.65 13.07 0.81
CA ALA A 125 10.71 13.91 1.55
C ALA A 125 10.60 13.45 3.02
N ILE A 126 10.42 12.14 3.22
CA ILE A 126 10.40 11.51 4.54
C ILE A 126 11.73 11.73 5.28
N ARG A 127 12.86 11.58 4.58
CA ARG A 127 14.20 11.79 5.16
C ARG A 127 14.45 13.24 5.57
N ARG A 128 14.07 14.20 4.72
CA ARG A 128 14.22 15.65 5.00
C ARG A 128 13.38 16.08 6.20
N ASP A 129 12.22 15.46 6.40
CA ASP A 129 11.37 15.73 7.55
C ASP A 129 11.83 15.01 8.84
N GLY A 130 12.94 14.27 8.77
CA GLY A 130 13.58 13.68 9.95
C GLY A 130 12.87 12.45 10.51
N LYS A 131 12.05 11.78 9.68
CA LYS A 131 11.32 10.56 10.05
C LYS A 131 12.25 9.34 10.15
N PRO A 132 11.84 8.28 10.87
CA PRO A 132 12.66 7.09 11.08
C PRO A 132 13.13 6.41 9.78
N GLU A 133 14.29 5.76 9.84
CA GLU A 133 14.89 5.07 8.68
C GLU A 133 13.96 4.01 8.05
N TRP A 134 13.16 3.32 8.87
CA TRP A 134 12.19 2.35 8.36
C TRP A 134 11.10 3.02 7.52
N MET A 135 10.68 4.25 7.87
CA MET A 135 9.66 4.98 7.12
C MET A 135 10.23 5.52 5.82
N GLN A 136 11.51 5.93 5.83
CA GLN A 136 12.22 6.35 4.62
C GLN A 136 12.31 5.21 3.60
N VAL A 137 12.70 4.01 4.06
CA VAL A 137 12.75 2.85 3.16
C VAL A 137 11.36 2.37 2.76
N THR A 138 10.33 2.59 3.59
CA THR A 138 8.92 2.36 3.22
C THR A 138 8.54 3.23 2.02
N GLY A 139 8.86 4.53 2.06
CA GLY A 139 8.69 5.43 0.91
C GLY A 139 9.48 5.00 -0.32
N LEU A 140 10.66 4.43 -0.15
CA LEU A 140 11.46 3.93 -1.26
C LEU A 140 10.81 2.72 -1.97
N VAL A 141 10.05 1.89 -1.24
CA VAL A 141 9.57 0.60 -1.77
C VAL A 141 8.07 0.57 -2.06
N HIS A 142 7.26 1.49 -1.53
CA HIS A 142 5.79 1.41 -1.49
C HIS A 142 5.15 1.04 -2.85
N ASP A 143 5.71 1.55 -3.94
CA ASP A 143 5.20 1.38 -5.28
C ASP A 143 5.83 0.22 -6.08
N LEU A 144 6.77 -0.55 -5.49
CA LEU A 144 7.41 -1.67 -6.17
C LEU A 144 6.45 -2.82 -6.52
N GLY A 145 5.23 -2.82 -5.94
CA GLY A 145 4.20 -3.74 -6.37
C GLY A 145 3.72 -3.51 -7.81
N LYS A 146 3.99 -2.34 -8.39
CA LYS A 146 3.72 -2.01 -9.80
C LYS A 146 4.45 -2.92 -10.78
N LEU A 147 5.48 -3.65 -10.33
CA LEU A 147 6.13 -4.72 -11.10
C LEU A 147 5.15 -5.80 -11.57
N LEU A 148 3.96 -5.95 -10.96
CA LEU A 148 2.90 -6.81 -11.48
C LEU A 148 2.58 -6.55 -12.96
N THR A 149 2.71 -5.31 -13.44
CA THR A 149 2.55 -4.96 -14.86
C THR A 149 3.53 -5.69 -15.78
N LEU A 150 4.67 -6.12 -15.26
CA LEU A 150 5.70 -6.88 -15.98
C LEU A 150 5.59 -8.39 -15.73
N PHE A 151 4.71 -8.81 -14.83
CA PHE A 151 4.55 -10.21 -14.39
C PHE A 151 3.22 -10.83 -14.79
N GLY A 152 2.59 -10.33 -15.85
CA GLY A 152 1.41 -10.93 -16.46
C GLY A 152 0.08 -10.41 -15.92
N SER A 153 0.01 -9.16 -15.45
CA SER A 153 -1.26 -8.48 -15.20
C SER A 153 -2.15 -8.47 -16.45
N GLN A 154 -3.47 -8.36 -16.26
CA GLN A 154 -4.42 -8.24 -17.38
C GLN A 154 -4.49 -6.83 -17.95
N GLY A 155 -4.04 -5.83 -17.20
CA GLY A 155 -3.85 -4.46 -17.63
C GLY A 155 -3.13 -3.65 -16.56
N GLN A 156 -3.29 -2.32 -16.60
CA GLN A 156 -2.92 -1.50 -15.45
C GLN A 156 -4.03 -1.48 -14.39
N TRP A 157 -5.29 -1.72 -14.79
CA TRP A 157 -6.47 -1.65 -13.92
C TRP A 157 -6.45 -2.66 -12.76
N ASP A 158 -5.70 -3.77 -12.90
CA ASP A 158 -5.47 -4.77 -11.86
C ASP A 158 -4.12 -4.61 -11.13
N VAL A 159 -3.47 -3.45 -11.28
CA VAL A 159 -2.19 -3.15 -10.64
C VAL A 159 -2.21 -1.81 -9.91
N VAL A 160 -2.57 -0.71 -10.57
CA VAL A 160 -2.44 0.66 -10.03
C VAL A 160 -3.80 1.26 -9.65
N GLY A 161 -3.79 2.50 -9.16
CA GLY A 161 -5.00 3.27 -8.81
C GLY A 161 -5.54 3.00 -7.40
N ASP A 162 -6.47 3.87 -7.01
CA ASP A 162 -7.16 3.79 -5.71
C ASP A 162 -7.82 2.41 -5.50
N THR A 163 -7.65 1.86 -4.30
CA THR A 163 -8.25 0.57 -3.93
C THR A 163 -9.58 0.73 -3.20
N PHE A 164 -10.38 -0.33 -3.23
CA PHE A 164 -11.68 -0.40 -2.56
C PHE A 164 -12.00 -1.83 -2.11
N VAL A 165 -12.97 -1.99 -1.21
CA VAL A 165 -13.38 -3.33 -0.75
C VAL A 165 -14.24 -4.01 -1.82
N VAL A 166 -13.90 -5.24 -2.19
CA VAL A 166 -14.78 -6.11 -2.99
C VAL A 166 -15.61 -7.02 -2.08
N GLY A 167 -16.78 -7.48 -2.53
CA GLY A 167 -17.61 -8.42 -1.78
C GLY A 167 -18.50 -7.80 -0.71
N CYS A 168 -18.57 -6.48 -0.64
CA CYS A 168 -19.62 -5.73 0.05
C CYS A 168 -20.00 -4.50 -0.78
N LYS A 169 -21.02 -3.75 -0.32
CA LYS A 169 -21.53 -2.61 -1.05
C LYS A 169 -20.42 -1.60 -1.30
N PHE A 170 -20.23 -1.21 -2.57
CA PHE A 170 -19.30 -0.16 -2.95
C PHE A 170 -19.70 1.17 -2.31
N SER A 171 -18.74 1.83 -1.68
CA SER A 171 -18.92 3.13 -1.04
C SER A 171 -19.10 4.24 -2.08
N ASP A 172 -20.00 5.19 -1.82
CA ASP A 172 -20.17 6.40 -2.64
C ASP A 172 -18.99 7.39 -2.55
N LYS A 173 -18.10 7.17 -1.58
CA LYS A 173 -16.80 7.86 -1.43
C LYS A 173 -15.68 7.33 -2.33
N ILE A 174 -15.91 6.25 -3.08
CA ILE A 174 -14.95 5.82 -4.11
C ILE A 174 -15.04 6.81 -5.27
N ILE A 175 -13.92 7.13 -5.91
CA ILE A 175 -13.90 7.99 -7.09
C ILE A 175 -14.78 7.42 -8.21
N TYR A 176 -15.48 8.30 -8.93
CA TYR A 176 -16.46 7.94 -9.96
C TYR A 176 -17.42 6.79 -9.56
N PRO A 177 -18.16 6.90 -8.44
CA PRO A 177 -18.91 5.78 -7.88
C PRO A 177 -20.01 5.24 -8.81
N HIS A 178 -20.49 6.08 -9.74
CA HIS A 178 -21.47 5.69 -10.76
C HIS A 178 -20.96 4.62 -11.75
N THR A 179 -19.64 4.48 -11.92
CA THR A 179 -19.05 3.50 -12.84
C THR A 179 -19.20 2.04 -12.36
N PHE A 180 -19.46 1.82 -11.06
CA PHE A 180 -19.76 0.50 -10.53
C PHE A 180 -21.07 -0.12 -11.03
N GLU A 181 -21.95 0.63 -11.71
CA GLU A 181 -23.17 0.09 -12.33
C GLU A 181 -22.86 -1.04 -13.35
N ALA A 182 -21.66 -0.99 -13.96
CA ALA A 182 -21.17 -2.00 -14.88
C ALA A 182 -20.60 -3.25 -14.17
N ASN A 183 -20.21 -3.14 -12.89
CA ASN A 183 -19.68 -4.28 -12.14
C ASN A 183 -20.81 -5.27 -11.78
N PRO A 184 -20.69 -6.56 -12.10
CA PRO A 184 -21.71 -7.56 -11.78
C PRO A 184 -21.98 -7.70 -10.27
N ASP A 185 -20.96 -7.51 -9.43
CA ASP A 185 -21.09 -7.63 -7.96
C ASP A 185 -21.98 -6.53 -7.37
N SER A 186 -22.13 -5.39 -8.05
CA SER A 186 -23.01 -4.30 -7.61
C SER A 186 -24.50 -4.69 -7.57
N LYS A 187 -24.86 -5.75 -8.32
CA LYS A 187 -26.23 -6.27 -8.46
C LYS A 187 -26.41 -7.61 -7.75
N ASP A 188 -25.35 -8.16 -7.17
CA ASP A 188 -25.41 -9.40 -6.42
C ASP A 188 -26.13 -9.21 -5.08
N ALA A 189 -27.04 -10.13 -4.74
CA ALA A 189 -27.89 -9.99 -3.55
C ALA A 189 -27.12 -10.05 -2.22
N VAL A 190 -25.92 -10.65 -2.21
CA VAL A 190 -25.03 -10.69 -1.05
C VAL A 190 -24.11 -9.48 -1.10
N TYR A 191 -23.37 -9.29 -2.18
CA TYR A 191 -22.31 -8.26 -2.24
C TYR A 191 -22.88 -6.84 -2.24
N SER A 192 -24.12 -6.61 -2.67
CA SER A 192 -24.75 -5.28 -2.61
C SER A 192 -25.21 -4.85 -1.21
N THR A 193 -25.07 -5.71 -0.19
CA THR A 193 -25.38 -5.39 1.21
C THR A 193 -24.19 -4.71 1.91
N GLU A 194 -24.45 -3.98 3.00
CA GLU A 194 -23.43 -3.17 3.71
C GLU A 194 -22.15 -3.96 4.04
N CYS A 195 -22.27 -5.13 4.66
CA CYS A 195 -21.11 -5.97 4.99
C CYS A 195 -20.86 -7.08 3.96
N GLY A 196 -21.82 -7.40 3.08
CA GLY A 196 -21.69 -8.47 2.09
C GLY A 196 -21.21 -9.79 2.69
N ILE A 197 -20.03 -10.26 2.26
CA ILE A 197 -19.42 -11.50 2.78
C ILE A 197 -18.70 -11.35 4.12
N TYR A 198 -18.54 -10.12 4.63
CA TYR A 198 -17.78 -9.84 5.83
C TYR A 198 -18.66 -9.84 7.08
N GLN A 199 -18.04 -10.14 8.22
CA GLN A 199 -18.65 -9.86 9.52
C GLN A 199 -18.44 -8.38 9.88
N PRO A 200 -19.40 -7.72 10.54
CA PRO A 200 -19.19 -6.39 11.09
C PRO A 200 -17.95 -6.38 12.00
N HIS A 201 -17.11 -5.35 11.86
CA HIS A 201 -15.89 -5.18 12.65
C HIS A 201 -14.90 -6.35 12.57
N CYS A 202 -14.84 -7.07 11.45
CA CYS A 202 -13.92 -8.19 11.26
C CYS A 202 -12.44 -7.77 11.23
N GLY A 203 -12.15 -6.47 11.03
CA GLY A 203 -10.81 -5.95 10.86
C GLY A 203 -10.36 -5.97 9.41
N LEU A 204 -9.62 -4.94 8.97
CA LEU A 204 -9.21 -4.82 7.56
C LEU A 204 -8.24 -5.92 7.11
N ASP A 205 -7.57 -6.60 8.04
CA ASP A 205 -6.79 -7.81 7.75
C ASP A 205 -7.64 -8.95 7.15
N ASN A 206 -8.95 -8.98 7.45
CA ASN A 206 -9.91 -9.97 6.99
C ASN A 206 -10.77 -9.50 5.79
N VAL A 207 -10.43 -8.35 5.21
CA VAL A 207 -11.17 -7.74 4.10
C VAL A 207 -10.36 -7.88 2.81
N MET A 208 -11.02 -8.23 1.70
CA MET A 208 -10.39 -8.20 0.39
C MET A 208 -10.53 -6.81 -0.21
N LEU A 209 -9.41 -6.10 -0.31
CA LEU A 209 -9.28 -4.96 -1.19
C LEU A 209 -9.14 -5.43 -2.65
N SER A 210 -9.59 -4.61 -3.59
CA SER A 210 -9.32 -4.75 -5.02
C SER A 210 -7.83 -5.04 -5.24
N TRP A 211 -7.55 -6.04 -6.06
CA TRP A 211 -6.19 -6.54 -6.26
C TRP A 211 -5.34 -5.48 -6.97
N GLY A 212 -4.10 -5.30 -6.50
CA GLY A 212 -3.17 -4.31 -7.03
C GLY A 212 -1.81 -4.35 -6.34
N HIS A 213 -1.01 -3.34 -6.60
CA HIS A 213 0.36 -3.19 -6.11
C HIS A 213 0.45 -3.19 -4.58
N ASP A 214 -0.47 -2.56 -3.86
CA ASP A 214 -0.53 -2.55 -2.39
C ASP A 214 -0.52 -3.97 -1.79
N GLU A 215 -1.56 -4.76 -2.09
CA GLU A 215 -1.73 -6.09 -1.52
C GLU A 215 -0.63 -7.03 -2.01
N TYR A 216 -0.23 -6.93 -3.29
CA TYR A 216 0.87 -7.72 -3.82
C TYR A 216 2.18 -7.45 -3.08
N LEU A 217 2.56 -6.18 -2.94
CA LEU A 217 3.82 -5.83 -2.31
C LEU A 217 3.80 -6.16 -0.81
N TYR A 218 2.68 -5.92 -0.13
CA TYR A 218 2.49 -6.37 1.25
C TYR A 218 2.76 -7.87 1.39
N GLN A 219 2.19 -8.70 0.50
CA GLN A 219 2.38 -10.15 0.54
C GLN A 219 3.82 -10.57 0.23
N VAL A 220 4.54 -9.83 -0.64
CA VAL A 220 5.97 -10.05 -0.91
C VAL A 220 6.82 -9.72 0.32
N LEU A 221 6.56 -8.60 0.99
CA LEU A 221 7.48 -8.06 2.01
C LEU A 221 7.19 -8.52 3.44
N LYS A 222 5.95 -8.84 3.80
CA LYS A 222 5.54 -9.11 5.20
C LYS A 222 6.34 -10.24 5.87
N ASP A 223 6.78 -11.23 5.09
CA ASP A 223 7.52 -12.41 5.58
C ASP A 223 9.01 -12.39 5.16
N GLN A 224 9.44 -11.36 4.41
CA GLN A 224 10.79 -11.25 3.86
C GLN A 224 11.49 -9.94 4.25
N SER A 225 10.97 -9.17 5.20
CA SER A 225 11.56 -7.92 5.66
C SER A 225 11.52 -7.80 7.19
N SER A 226 12.29 -6.87 7.74
CA SER A 226 12.23 -6.46 9.14
C SER A 226 11.48 -5.13 9.33
N LEU A 227 10.58 -4.80 8.40
CA LEU A 227 9.71 -3.63 8.51
C LEU A 227 8.71 -3.78 9.66
N PRO A 228 8.42 -2.71 10.42
CA PRO A 228 7.40 -2.74 11.47
C PRO A 228 5.99 -2.82 10.88
N GLU A 229 4.99 -3.05 11.73
CA GLU A 229 3.60 -3.23 11.30
C GLU A 229 3.05 -1.96 10.62
N GLU A 230 3.41 -0.78 11.11
CA GLU A 230 3.04 0.52 10.56
C GLU A 230 3.55 0.67 9.12
N ALA A 231 4.79 0.26 8.84
CA ALA A 231 5.35 0.28 7.50
C ALA A 231 4.60 -0.65 6.54
N LEU A 232 4.28 -1.87 7.00
CA LEU A 232 3.51 -2.83 6.21
C LEU A 232 2.07 -2.33 5.96
N ALA A 233 1.48 -1.61 6.92
CA ALA A 233 0.17 -0.98 6.76
C ALA A 233 0.22 0.20 5.78
N MET A 234 1.24 1.06 5.84
CA MET A 234 1.48 2.11 4.84
C MET A 234 1.53 1.49 3.44
N ILE A 235 2.28 0.41 3.25
CA ILE A 235 2.37 -0.27 1.94
C ILE A 235 1.01 -0.86 1.52
N ARG A 236 0.34 -1.58 2.42
CA ARG A 236 -0.88 -2.32 2.08
C ARG A 236 -2.11 -1.43 1.83
N TYR A 237 -2.11 -0.21 2.34
CA TYR A 237 -3.31 0.63 2.37
C TYR A 237 -3.11 2.06 1.85
N HIS A 238 -1.94 2.42 1.32
CA HIS A 238 -1.69 3.78 0.81
C HIS A 238 -2.57 4.16 -0.40
N SER A 239 -3.04 3.18 -1.17
CA SER A 239 -4.01 3.43 -2.24
C SER A 239 -5.47 3.39 -1.75
N PHE A 240 -5.73 3.08 -0.48
CA PHE A 240 -7.09 2.90 0.04
C PHE A 240 -7.75 4.24 0.44
N TYR A 241 -7.75 5.21 -0.47
CA TYR A 241 -8.24 6.57 -0.28
C TYR A 241 -9.65 6.68 0.29
N PRO A 242 -10.64 5.85 -0.15
CA PRO A 242 -11.95 5.84 0.48
C PRO A 242 -11.89 5.67 2.00
N TRP A 243 -10.92 4.90 2.52
CA TRP A 243 -10.77 4.65 3.95
C TRP A 243 -9.92 5.69 4.66
N HIS A 244 -8.68 5.94 4.22
CA HIS A 244 -7.75 6.77 4.98
C HIS A 244 -7.98 8.28 4.80
N ARG A 245 -8.59 8.70 3.68
CA ARG A 245 -8.93 10.11 3.42
C ARG A 245 -10.41 10.39 3.63
N GLU A 246 -11.28 9.59 3.02
CA GLU A 246 -12.73 9.90 2.99
C GLU A 246 -13.51 9.31 4.17
N GLY A 247 -12.91 8.40 4.95
CA GLY A 247 -13.53 7.83 6.15
C GLY A 247 -14.62 6.78 5.87
N ALA A 248 -14.56 6.09 4.73
CA ALA A 248 -15.40 4.94 4.41
C ALA A 248 -14.99 3.68 5.22
N TYR A 249 -15.80 2.63 5.10
CA TYR A 249 -15.54 1.27 5.61
C TYR A 249 -15.35 1.13 7.13
N ARG A 250 -15.76 2.13 7.93
CA ARG A 250 -15.68 2.07 9.41
C ARG A 250 -16.45 0.89 10.03
N HIS A 251 -17.51 0.40 9.37
CA HIS A 251 -18.28 -0.77 9.81
C HIS A 251 -17.51 -2.10 9.70
N LEU A 252 -16.40 -2.14 8.96
CA LEU A 252 -15.51 -3.32 8.87
C LEU A 252 -14.31 -3.24 9.82
N MET A 253 -14.02 -2.05 10.37
CA MET A 253 -12.83 -1.83 11.19
C MET A 253 -12.96 -2.42 12.60
N ASN A 254 -11.83 -2.89 13.15
CA ASN A 254 -11.62 -3.20 14.56
C ASN A 254 -10.69 -2.16 15.22
N GLU A 255 -10.34 -2.34 16.50
CA GLU A 255 -9.50 -1.41 17.26
C GLU A 255 -8.09 -1.22 16.66
N LYS A 256 -7.51 -2.26 16.08
CA LYS A 256 -6.19 -2.23 15.45
C LYS A 256 -6.18 -1.30 14.24
N ASP A 257 -7.23 -1.35 13.42
CA ASP A 257 -7.30 -0.55 12.20
C ASP A 257 -7.29 0.95 12.47
N TYR A 258 -7.75 1.41 13.63
CA TYR A 258 -7.68 2.83 14.00
C TYR A 258 -6.23 3.30 14.22
N LYS A 259 -5.36 2.43 14.75
CA LYS A 259 -3.92 2.74 14.87
C LYS A 259 -3.23 2.71 13.52
N LEU A 260 -3.55 1.73 12.67
CA LEU A 260 -3.00 1.63 11.32
C LEU A 260 -3.45 2.80 10.43
N LEU A 261 -4.64 3.33 10.67
CA LEU A 261 -5.12 4.54 10.00
C LEU A 261 -4.19 5.73 10.23
N GLU A 262 -3.69 5.92 11.46
CA GLU A 262 -2.74 6.99 11.78
C GLU A 262 -1.43 6.82 11.00
N ALA A 263 -0.92 5.58 10.88
CA ALA A 263 0.27 5.27 10.08
C ALA A 263 0.09 5.62 8.59
N VAL A 264 -1.03 5.20 8.00
CA VAL A 264 -1.31 5.43 6.58
C VAL A 264 -1.54 6.92 6.31
N GLN A 265 -2.23 7.63 7.21
CA GLN A 265 -2.41 9.08 7.12
C GLN A 265 -1.09 9.85 7.28
N ALA A 266 -0.17 9.39 8.13
CA ALA A 266 1.16 10.00 8.28
C ALA A 266 2.02 9.82 7.02
N PHE A 267 1.83 8.73 6.27
CA PHE A 267 2.58 8.46 5.04
C PHE A 267 2.06 9.22 3.82
N ASN A 268 0.74 9.32 3.68
CA ASN A 268 0.06 9.83 2.48
C ASN A 268 0.58 11.20 1.95
N PRO A 269 0.91 12.21 2.79
CA PRO A 269 1.43 13.48 2.29
C PRO A 269 2.74 13.34 1.51
N TYR A 270 3.60 12.39 1.88
CA TYR A 270 4.89 12.17 1.22
C TYR A 270 4.72 11.49 -0.13
N ASP A 271 3.87 10.47 -0.22
CA ASP A 271 3.54 9.83 -1.51
C ASP A 271 2.89 10.85 -2.46
N LEU A 272 1.87 11.57 -1.98
CA LEU A 272 1.09 12.45 -2.84
C LEU A 272 1.85 13.71 -3.27
N TYR A 273 2.41 14.48 -2.32
CA TYR A 273 2.88 15.84 -2.61
C TYR A 273 4.37 15.90 -3.03
N SER A 274 5.15 14.83 -2.84
CA SER A 274 6.55 14.77 -3.30
C SER A 274 6.70 14.71 -4.81
N LYS A 275 5.64 14.34 -5.54
CA LYS A 275 5.58 14.37 -7.02
C LYS A 275 5.85 15.76 -7.61
N SER A 276 5.64 16.83 -6.82
CA SER A 276 5.94 18.22 -7.20
C SER A 276 7.37 18.68 -6.87
N ASP A 277 8.19 17.82 -6.26
CA ASP A 277 9.57 18.15 -5.94
C ASP A 277 10.45 18.18 -7.20
N GLY A 278 11.60 18.85 -7.08
CA GLY A 278 12.62 18.79 -8.13
C GLY A 278 13.12 17.36 -8.36
N SER A 279 13.77 17.15 -9.51
CA SER A 279 14.32 15.84 -9.86
C SER A 279 15.38 15.37 -8.85
N CYS A 280 15.33 14.07 -8.53
CA CYS A 280 16.34 13.41 -7.73
C CYS A 280 17.51 12.96 -8.60
N LYS A 281 18.69 12.76 -7.99
CA LYS A 281 19.88 12.20 -8.66
C LYS A 281 20.15 10.79 -8.13
N PRO A 282 19.58 9.73 -8.76
CA PRO A 282 19.65 8.37 -8.24
C PRO A 282 21.08 7.92 -7.94
N GLU A 283 22.05 8.30 -8.77
CA GLU A 283 23.46 7.94 -8.61
C GLU A 283 24.08 8.48 -7.32
N LYS A 284 23.60 9.62 -6.82
CA LYS A 284 24.08 10.22 -5.57
C LYS A 284 23.39 9.65 -4.34
N LEU A 285 22.13 9.25 -4.48
CA LEU A 285 21.29 8.75 -3.39
C LEU A 285 21.47 7.24 -3.17
N ARG A 286 21.87 6.50 -4.22
CA ARG A 286 22.04 5.04 -4.21
C ARG A 286 22.85 4.52 -3.01
N PRO A 287 24.05 5.03 -2.68
CA PRO A 287 24.82 4.47 -1.57
C PRO A 287 24.09 4.56 -0.20
N TYR A 288 23.30 5.60 0.00
CA TYR A 288 22.50 5.78 1.21
C TYR A 288 21.37 4.74 1.28
N TYR A 289 20.57 4.67 0.22
CA TYR A 289 19.40 3.78 0.17
C TYR A 289 19.77 2.30 0.06
N GLU A 290 20.87 1.91 -0.59
CA GLU A 290 21.41 0.55 -0.51
C GLU A 290 21.88 0.17 0.91
N GLY A 291 22.23 1.17 1.73
CA GLY A 291 22.48 0.99 3.16
C GLY A 291 21.20 0.64 3.92
N LEU A 292 20.11 1.40 3.70
CA LEU A 292 18.81 1.12 4.30
C LEU A 292 18.23 -0.22 3.80
N ILE A 293 18.33 -0.51 2.51
CA ILE A 293 17.86 -1.77 1.93
C ILE A 293 18.53 -2.96 2.64
N ARG A 294 19.87 -2.94 2.81
CA ARG A 294 20.58 -4.01 3.54
C ARG A 294 20.17 -4.13 5.01
N LYS A 295 19.68 -3.06 5.62
CA LYS A 295 19.22 -3.07 7.02
C LYS A 295 17.86 -3.75 7.16
N PHE A 296 16.97 -3.58 6.18
CA PHE A 296 15.56 -3.99 6.29
C PHE A 296 15.17 -5.20 5.43
N PHE A 297 15.98 -5.57 4.44
CA PHE A 297 15.67 -6.66 3.50
C PHE A 297 16.86 -7.61 3.34
N PRO A 298 16.61 -8.90 3.03
CA PRO A 298 17.65 -9.80 2.55
C PRO A 298 18.22 -9.29 1.23
N PRO A 299 19.43 -9.74 0.83
CA PRO A 299 20.04 -9.33 -0.44
C PRO A 299 19.19 -9.65 -1.68
N VAL A 300 18.35 -10.68 -1.60
CA VAL A 300 17.46 -11.13 -2.69
C VAL A 300 16.09 -11.46 -2.09
N LEU A 301 15.04 -10.96 -2.74
CA LEU A 301 13.64 -11.26 -2.42
C LEU A 301 13.04 -12.17 -3.49
N ASP A 302 12.06 -12.98 -3.09
CA ASP A 302 11.17 -13.67 -4.01
C ASP A 302 9.96 -12.74 -4.28
N TRP A 303 9.85 -12.24 -5.52
CA TRP A 303 8.79 -11.37 -6.01
C TRP A 303 7.69 -12.19 -6.70
#